data_AF-A0A8H6MKG4-F1
#
_entry.id   AF-A0A8H6MKG4-F1
#
_cell.length_a   1.000
_cell.length_b   1.000
_cell.length_c   1.000
_cell.angle_alpha   90.00
_cell.angle_beta   90.00
_cell.angle_gamma   90.00
#
_symmetry.space_group_name_H-M   'P 1'
#
loop_
_entity.id
_entity.type
_entity.pdbx_description
1 polymer ?
#
loop_
_entity_poly.entity_id
_entity_poly.type
_entity_poly.pdbx_seq_one_letter_code
_entity_poly.pdbx_strand_id
1 'polypeptide(L)'
;MSLHLPTRRIVSSAPSTLSSAARPIPRPVGLPFRQTIQVRTKFGLSKLSKLFGRRGRDGTKAEDVSFGGQDFDNPKVRERFQQQQKPQLSSSIFEEEVDEAVVDSSRGGKAPSSVVLKTPETTAWRLDPDPRSRIRWERKKVIQMVRRNGRVSRSERIAQTEKELSHKSPFLETSVKKLVHLARQIQGKTLDDALVQMAFSKKKMAREVKHQLEEARDLAVVTRGMGLGNAGQQNAKGATKPVKIQTRDGKGFTVDDPSSLYVAQAWVGKGPWRSKSLDYKGRGRFGIIQSPSTSISVVLKEEKTRIREHNERLARVARRKPWIHLPDRPVTAQRPYYSW
;
A
#
# COMPACT_ATOMS: atom_id res chain seq x y z
N MET A 1 -18.59 62.02 32.83
CA MET A 1 -19.06 60.61 32.77
C MET A 1 -17.85 59.70 32.85
N SER A 2 -17.38 59.44 34.08
CA SER A 2 -16.18 58.65 34.37
C SER A 2 -16.50 57.16 34.22
N LEU A 3 -15.75 56.47 33.37
CA LEU A 3 -15.81 55.03 33.19
C LEU A 3 -15.00 54.35 34.31
N HIS A 4 -15.67 53.55 35.13
CA HIS A 4 -15.05 52.52 35.95
C HIS A 4 -15.33 51.17 35.32
N LEU A 5 -14.30 50.55 34.72
CA LEU A 5 -14.30 49.14 34.40
C LEU A 5 -13.16 48.47 35.19
N PRO A 6 -13.48 47.56 36.13
CA PRO A 6 -12.47 46.87 36.91
C PRO A 6 -11.81 45.76 36.07
N THR A 7 -10.48 45.78 36.02
CA THR A 7 -9.64 44.71 35.50
C THR A 7 -9.65 43.52 36.46
N ARG A 8 -10.42 42.47 36.15
CA ARG A 8 -10.27 41.17 36.84
C ARG A 8 -9.07 40.42 36.27
N ARG A 9 -7.92 40.54 36.94
CA ARG A 9 -6.84 39.54 36.89
C ARG A 9 -7.32 38.29 37.62
N ILE A 10 -7.52 37.19 36.89
CA ILE A 10 -7.70 35.87 37.51
C ILE A 10 -6.30 35.35 37.84
N VAL A 11 -5.91 35.52 39.10
CA VAL A 11 -4.77 34.83 39.70
C VAL A 11 -5.21 33.39 39.96
N SER A 12 -4.62 32.44 39.23
CA SER A 12 -4.75 31.01 39.52
C SER A 12 -3.97 30.71 40.80
N SER A 13 -4.67 30.59 41.92
CA SER A 13 -4.13 30.03 43.15
C SER A 13 -3.80 28.55 42.95
N ALA A 14 -2.58 28.17 43.30
CA ALA A 14 -2.17 26.78 43.39
C ALA A 14 -2.79 26.12 44.64
N PRO A 15 -3.28 24.88 44.57
CA PRO A 15 -3.44 24.06 45.75
C PRO A 15 -2.18 23.22 46.00
N SER A 16 -1.51 23.50 47.10
CA SER A 16 -0.64 22.54 47.79
C SER A 16 -1.46 21.81 48.85
N THR A 17 -1.47 20.47 48.78
CA THR A 17 -1.21 19.55 49.92
C THR A 17 -1.52 18.11 49.51
N LEU A 18 -0.45 17.31 49.50
CA LEU A 18 -0.33 15.99 50.12
C LEU A 18 -1.54 15.04 50.01
N SER A 19 -1.45 14.11 49.06
CA SER A 19 -2.09 12.81 49.20
C SER A 19 -1.12 11.70 48.78
N SER A 20 -0.69 10.96 49.79
CA SER A 20 -0.28 9.55 49.81
C SER A 20 0.44 8.99 48.58
N ALA A 21 1.75 8.75 48.74
CA ALA A 21 2.53 7.87 47.89
C ALA A 21 2.07 6.41 48.06
N ALA A 22 1.00 6.01 47.38
CA ALA A 22 0.72 4.61 47.12
C ALA A 22 1.73 4.10 46.07
N ARG A 23 2.82 3.50 46.54
CA ARG A 23 3.76 2.76 45.70
C ARG A 23 2.99 1.72 44.89
N PRO A 24 3.04 1.71 43.55
CA PRO A 24 2.55 0.57 42.80
C PRO A 24 3.46 -0.61 43.12
N ILE A 25 2.89 -1.68 43.67
CA ILE A 25 3.54 -2.99 43.76
C ILE A 25 4.14 -3.28 42.37
N PRO A 26 5.44 -3.62 42.25
CA PRO A 26 6.00 -3.99 40.96
C PRO A 26 5.28 -5.25 40.49
N ARG A 27 4.37 -5.09 39.53
CA ARG A 27 3.87 -6.23 38.75
C ARG A 27 5.09 -6.85 38.11
N PRO A 28 5.37 -8.15 38.31
CA PRO A 28 6.45 -8.79 37.58
C PRO A 28 6.16 -8.57 36.09
N VAL A 29 7.16 -8.08 35.36
CA VAL A 29 7.20 -8.13 33.90
C VAL A 29 7.39 -9.60 33.52
N GLY A 30 6.40 -10.42 33.85
CA GLY A 30 6.12 -11.63 33.13
C GLY A 30 5.54 -11.17 31.81
N LEU A 31 6.39 -11.07 30.77
CA LEU A 31 5.90 -11.36 29.43
C LEU A 31 4.98 -12.58 29.60
N PRO A 32 3.72 -12.58 29.15
CA PRO A 32 3.07 -13.85 28.96
C PRO A 32 4.02 -14.56 28.00
N PHE A 33 4.71 -15.58 28.50
CA PHE A 33 5.10 -16.69 27.66
C PHE A 33 3.78 -17.13 27.04
N ARG A 34 3.41 -16.50 25.91
CA ARG A 34 2.57 -17.14 24.93
C ARG A 34 3.36 -18.41 24.70
N GLN A 35 2.86 -19.51 25.23
CA GLN A 35 3.23 -20.82 24.73
C GLN A 35 3.06 -20.66 23.23
N THR A 36 4.17 -20.48 22.53
CA THR A 36 4.19 -20.65 21.10
C THR A 36 3.85 -22.12 21.00
N ILE A 37 2.57 -22.41 20.80
CA ILE A 37 2.14 -23.72 20.35
C ILE A 37 2.87 -23.83 19.02
N GLN A 38 4.06 -24.43 19.07
CA GLN A 38 4.80 -24.85 17.90
C GLN A 38 3.92 -25.93 17.31
N VAL A 39 2.96 -25.52 16.47
CA VAL A 39 2.21 -26.44 15.64
C VAL A 39 3.26 -27.05 14.71
N ARG A 40 3.79 -28.21 15.10
CA ARG A 40 4.68 -29.02 14.28
C ARG A 40 3.84 -29.55 13.14
N THR A 41 3.68 -28.75 12.09
CA THR A 41 3.02 -29.19 10.87
C THR A 41 3.81 -30.35 10.27
N LYS A 42 3.12 -31.41 9.84
CA LYS A 42 3.75 -32.57 9.16
C LYS A 42 4.52 -32.15 7.89
N PHE A 43 4.29 -30.94 7.38
CA PHE A 43 4.83 -30.37 6.15
C PHE A 43 6.00 -29.38 6.32
N GLY A 44 6.64 -29.32 7.49
CA GLY A 44 7.87 -28.54 7.65
C GLY A 44 9.01 -29.07 6.78
N LEU A 45 9.81 -28.18 6.17
CA LEU A 45 11.00 -28.53 5.36
C LEU A 45 12.01 -29.44 6.10
N SER A 46 11.98 -29.46 7.44
CA SER A 46 12.76 -30.36 8.29
C SER A 46 12.32 -31.84 8.27
N LYS A 47 11.08 -32.13 7.82
CA LYS A 47 10.62 -33.49 7.51
C LYS A 47 10.75 -33.81 6.01
N LEU A 48 10.73 -32.81 5.13
CA LEU A 48 10.97 -33.03 3.69
C LEU A 48 12.40 -33.49 3.40
N SER A 49 13.38 -33.05 4.21
CA SER A 49 14.76 -33.57 4.17
C SER A 49 14.87 -35.05 4.58
N LYS A 50 13.91 -35.58 5.35
CA LYS A 50 13.79 -37.02 5.65
C LYS A 50 13.03 -37.81 4.58
N LEU A 51 12.27 -37.11 3.72
CA LEU A 51 11.54 -37.73 2.61
C LEU A 51 12.45 -37.98 1.40
N PHE A 52 13.48 -37.16 1.20
CA PHE A 52 14.50 -37.34 0.15
C PHE A 52 15.86 -37.84 0.67
N GLY A 53 16.07 -37.86 1.99
CA GLY A 53 17.29 -38.34 2.62
C GLY A 53 17.00 -39.41 3.67
N ARG A 54 17.40 -40.65 3.36
CA ARG A 54 17.43 -41.84 4.25
C ARG A 54 16.06 -42.50 4.50
N ARG A 55 15.68 -43.43 3.62
CA ARG A 55 14.71 -44.50 3.89
C ARG A 55 15.36 -45.54 4.81
N GLY A 56 15.55 -45.19 6.07
CA GLY A 56 15.90 -46.13 7.13
C GLY A 56 14.65 -46.93 7.52
N ARG A 57 14.75 -48.26 7.39
CA ARG A 57 13.73 -49.23 7.78
C ARG A 57 13.66 -49.29 9.32
N ASP A 58 12.87 -48.43 9.93
CA ASP A 58 12.43 -48.62 11.31
C ASP A 58 10.93 -48.96 11.32
N GLY A 59 10.66 -50.22 11.62
CA GLY A 59 9.33 -50.79 11.78
C GLY A 59 8.81 -50.58 13.20
N THR A 60 8.49 -49.34 13.54
CA THR A 60 7.70 -49.04 14.74
C THR A 60 6.36 -48.46 14.32
N LYS A 61 5.29 -49.25 14.51
CA LYS A 61 3.90 -48.78 14.52
C LYS A 61 3.77 -47.80 15.69
N ALA A 62 4.10 -46.54 15.46
CA ALA A 62 3.81 -45.47 16.40
C ALA A 62 2.33 -45.14 16.26
N GLU A 63 1.57 -45.43 17.31
CA GLU A 63 0.18 -45.02 17.45
C GLU A 63 0.10 -43.50 17.22
N ASP A 64 -0.69 -43.11 16.22
CA ASP A 64 -0.88 -41.73 15.79
C ASP A 64 -1.62 -40.93 16.88
N VAL A 65 -0.87 -40.43 17.86
CA VAL A 65 -1.36 -39.34 18.72
C VAL A 65 -1.39 -38.09 17.85
N SER A 66 -2.53 -37.89 17.20
CA SER A 66 -2.84 -36.79 16.29
C SER A 66 -2.75 -35.43 16.99
N PHE A 67 -1.55 -34.85 17.02
CA PHE A 67 -1.39 -33.42 17.24
C PHE A 67 -1.73 -32.67 15.94
N GLY A 68 -2.99 -32.24 15.82
CA GLY A 68 -3.38 -31.00 15.15
C GLY A 68 -3.30 -30.92 13.62
N GLY A 69 -3.44 -32.01 12.87
CA GLY A 69 -3.63 -31.97 11.42
C GLY A 69 -4.37 -33.20 10.90
N GLN A 70 -5.39 -33.02 10.06
CA GLN A 70 -6.10 -34.13 9.41
C GLN A 70 -5.14 -34.86 8.46
N ASP A 71 -5.19 -36.20 8.45
CA ASP A 71 -4.38 -37.01 7.54
C ASP A 71 -4.94 -36.96 6.12
N PHE A 72 -4.47 -35.98 5.34
CA PHE A 72 -4.82 -35.81 3.93
C PHE A 72 -4.30 -36.90 3.00
N ASP A 73 -3.44 -37.79 3.50
CA ASP A 73 -2.96 -38.98 2.78
C ASP A 73 -4.05 -40.05 2.66
N ASN A 74 -5.07 -40.03 3.54
CA ASN A 74 -6.22 -40.91 3.45
C ASN A 74 -7.24 -40.38 2.43
N PRO A 75 -7.59 -41.14 1.36
CA PRO A 75 -8.47 -40.67 0.29
C PRO A 75 -9.86 -40.26 0.81
N LYS A 76 -10.42 -41.02 1.77
CA LYS A 76 -11.71 -40.71 2.39
C LYS A 76 -11.70 -39.42 3.22
N VAL A 77 -10.59 -39.12 3.90
CA VAL A 77 -10.44 -37.88 4.69
C VAL A 77 -10.32 -36.69 3.74
N ARG A 78 -9.58 -36.87 2.64
CA ARG A 78 -9.45 -35.87 1.58
C ARG A 78 -10.78 -35.59 0.88
N GLU A 79 -11.55 -36.62 0.54
CA GLU A 79 -12.89 -36.48 -0.05
C GLU A 79 -13.85 -35.76 0.88
N ARG A 80 -13.88 -36.13 2.17
CA ARG A 80 -14.69 -35.44 3.19
C ARG A 80 -14.30 -33.97 3.34
N PHE A 81 -13.00 -33.68 3.37
CA PHE A 81 -12.50 -32.31 3.43
C PHE A 81 -12.86 -31.51 2.17
N GLN A 82 -12.73 -32.13 0.99
CA GLN A 82 -13.17 -31.52 -0.27
C GLN A 82 -14.69 -31.26 -0.27
N GLN A 83 -15.50 -32.19 0.23
CA GLN A 83 -16.95 -32.00 0.38
C GLN A 83 -17.29 -30.87 1.36
N GLN A 84 -16.54 -30.72 2.46
CA GLN A 84 -16.69 -29.60 3.40
C GLN A 84 -16.28 -28.24 2.80
N GLN A 85 -15.33 -28.25 1.87
CA GLN A 85 -14.90 -27.02 1.17
C GLN A 85 -15.77 -26.69 -0.05
N LYS A 86 -16.60 -27.62 -0.53
CA LYS A 86 -17.57 -27.32 -1.58
C LYS A 86 -18.63 -26.39 -1.00
N PRO A 87 -18.83 -25.19 -1.58
CA PRO A 87 -19.89 -24.31 -1.14
C PRO A 87 -21.24 -24.98 -1.38
N GLN A 88 -22.08 -25.03 -0.35
CA GLN A 88 -23.48 -25.41 -0.50
C GLN A 88 -24.22 -24.17 -1.04
N LEU A 89 -24.28 -24.01 -2.37
CA LEU A 89 -24.90 -22.86 -3.04
C LEU A 89 -26.41 -23.01 -3.25
N SER A 90 -27.08 -23.81 -2.42
CA SER A 90 -28.50 -24.23 -2.53
C SER A 90 -29.57 -23.12 -2.60
N SER A 91 -29.18 -21.84 -2.66
CA SER A 91 -30.09 -20.70 -2.74
C SER A 91 -29.57 -19.53 -3.59
N SER A 92 -28.55 -19.72 -4.43
CA SER A 92 -27.93 -18.63 -5.18
C SER A 92 -28.30 -18.67 -6.66
N ILE A 93 -28.69 -17.53 -7.23
CA ILE A 93 -29.16 -17.38 -8.63
C ILE A 93 -28.14 -17.87 -9.68
N PHE A 94 -26.87 -18.00 -9.31
CA PHE A 94 -25.77 -18.42 -10.19
C PHE A 94 -25.33 -19.88 -9.98
N GLU A 95 -26.15 -20.71 -9.34
CA GLU A 95 -25.83 -22.12 -9.06
C GLU A 95 -25.57 -22.92 -10.34
N GLU A 96 -26.44 -22.79 -11.35
CA GLU A 96 -26.28 -23.48 -12.65
C GLU A 96 -25.02 -23.04 -13.40
N GLU A 97 -24.66 -21.75 -13.40
CA GLU A 97 -23.45 -21.24 -14.10
C GLU A 97 -22.16 -21.73 -13.42
N VAL A 98 -22.16 -21.86 -12.09
CA VAL A 98 -21.01 -22.38 -11.34
C VAL A 98 -20.84 -23.88 -11.58
N ASP A 99 -21.94 -24.64 -11.56
CA ASP A 99 -21.90 -26.07 -11.84
C ASP A 99 -21.52 -26.34 -13.29
N GLU A 100 -22.00 -25.55 -14.25
CA GLU A 100 -21.56 -25.60 -15.65
C GLU A 100 -20.07 -25.29 -15.81
N ALA A 101 -19.55 -24.25 -15.16
CA ALA A 101 -18.12 -23.94 -15.19
C ALA A 101 -17.25 -25.04 -14.58
N VAL A 102 -17.72 -25.70 -13.52
CA VAL A 102 -17.06 -26.87 -12.92
C VAL A 102 -17.08 -28.05 -13.89
N VAL A 103 -18.20 -28.32 -14.56
CA VAL A 103 -18.35 -29.39 -15.56
C VAL A 103 -17.47 -29.13 -16.79
N ASP A 104 -17.46 -27.91 -17.34
CA ASP A 104 -16.63 -27.56 -18.49
C ASP A 104 -15.14 -27.59 -18.16
N SER A 105 -14.75 -27.23 -16.93
CA SER A 105 -13.38 -27.40 -16.46
C SER A 105 -12.94 -28.87 -16.37
N SER A 106 -13.89 -29.79 -16.18
CA SER A 106 -13.63 -31.23 -16.15
C SER A 106 -13.51 -31.85 -17.56
N ARG A 107 -14.13 -31.23 -18.57
CA ARG A 107 -14.10 -31.65 -19.98
C ARG A 107 -12.84 -31.19 -20.72
N GLY A 108 -12.26 -30.05 -20.34
CA GLY A 108 -11.00 -29.56 -20.89
C GLY A 108 -9.78 -30.26 -20.26
N GLY A 109 -9.06 -31.10 -21.00
CA GLY A 109 -7.94 -31.94 -20.54
C GLY A 109 -6.67 -31.24 -19.99
N LYS A 110 -6.75 -29.99 -19.53
CA LYS A 110 -5.72 -29.37 -18.69
C LYS A 110 -6.19 -29.40 -17.25
N ALA A 111 -5.54 -30.21 -16.41
CA ALA A 111 -5.78 -30.24 -14.98
C ALA A 111 -5.85 -28.80 -14.44
N PRO A 112 -6.99 -28.38 -13.85
CA PRO A 112 -7.15 -26.99 -13.46
C PRO A 112 -6.09 -26.66 -12.43
N SER A 113 -5.37 -25.56 -12.63
CA SER A 113 -4.52 -24.95 -11.60
C SER A 113 -5.41 -24.64 -10.40
N SER A 114 -5.50 -25.58 -9.45
CA SER A 114 -6.28 -25.56 -8.21
C SER A 114 -7.15 -24.31 -8.04
N VAL A 115 -8.34 -24.31 -8.65
CA VAL A 115 -9.29 -23.20 -8.50
C VAL A 115 -9.81 -23.28 -7.07
N VAL A 116 -9.11 -22.63 -6.14
CA VAL A 116 -9.60 -22.47 -4.77
C VAL A 116 -10.83 -21.59 -4.86
N LEU A 117 -12.01 -22.18 -4.69
CA LEU A 117 -13.26 -21.44 -4.63
C LEU A 117 -13.15 -20.38 -3.53
N LYS A 118 -13.12 -19.11 -3.93
CA LYS A 118 -13.00 -17.95 -3.05
C LYS A 118 -14.36 -17.63 -2.43
N THR A 119 -14.91 -18.59 -1.70
CA THR A 119 -16.15 -18.37 -0.94
C THR A 119 -15.88 -17.39 0.21
N PRO A 120 -16.89 -16.63 0.68
CA PRO A 120 -16.74 -15.78 1.85
C PRO A 120 -16.24 -16.55 3.07
N GLU A 121 -16.70 -17.79 3.29
CA GLU A 121 -16.31 -18.62 4.43
C GLU A 121 -14.85 -19.09 4.35
N THR A 122 -14.40 -19.53 3.17
CA THR A 122 -13.00 -19.98 2.97
C THR A 122 -12.01 -18.82 3.04
N THR A 123 -12.45 -17.60 2.69
CA THR A 123 -11.60 -16.40 2.69
C THR A 123 -11.70 -15.59 3.98
N ALA A 124 -12.79 -15.70 4.76
CA ALA A 124 -13.03 -14.95 5.99
C ALA A 124 -11.85 -15.04 6.96
N TRP A 125 -11.32 -16.24 7.18
CA TRP A 125 -10.16 -16.46 8.05
C TRP A 125 -8.88 -15.72 7.61
N ARG A 126 -8.71 -15.44 6.31
CA ARG A 126 -7.54 -14.70 5.77
C ARG A 126 -7.81 -13.20 5.64
N LEU A 127 -9.04 -12.82 5.26
CA LEU A 127 -9.42 -11.43 4.99
C LEU A 127 -9.84 -10.67 6.25
N ASP A 128 -10.45 -11.34 7.23
CA ASP A 128 -10.98 -10.74 8.46
C ASP A 128 -10.52 -11.51 9.72
N PRO A 129 -9.23 -11.41 10.10
CA PRO A 129 -8.68 -12.13 11.25
C PRO A 129 -9.21 -11.64 12.61
N ASP A 130 -9.75 -10.41 12.70
CA ASP A 130 -10.34 -9.86 13.93
C ASP A 130 -11.65 -9.09 13.63
N PRO A 131 -12.78 -9.81 13.56
CA PRO A 131 -14.07 -9.20 13.22
C PRO A 131 -14.55 -8.19 14.28
N ARG A 132 -14.17 -8.38 15.56
CA ARG A 132 -14.64 -7.51 16.66
C ARG A 132 -14.02 -6.12 16.59
N SER A 133 -12.75 -5.99 16.17
CA SER A 133 -12.16 -4.67 15.96
C SER A 133 -12.69 -4.02 14.68
N ARG A 134 -12.90 -4.78 13.60
CA ARG A 134 -13.51 -4.28 12.36
C ARG A 134 -14.90 -3.67 12.61
N ILE A 135 -15.81 -4.38 13.29
CA ILE A 135 -17.15 -3.87 13.60
C ILE A 135 -17.10 -2.57 14.42
N ARG A 136 -16.20 -2.48 15.41
CA ARG A 136 -16.01 -1.25 16.20
C ARG A 136 -15.49 -0.09 15.34
N TRP A 137 -14.59 -0.36 14.42
CA TRP A 137 -14.07 0.62 13.48
C TRP A 137 -15.15 1.08 12.49
N GLU A 138 -15.95 0.14 11.95
CA GLU A 138 -17.08 0.43 11.06
C GLU A 138 -18.10 1.33 11.76
N ARG A 139 -18.52 0.98 12.99
CA ARG A 139 -19.40 1.82 13.80
C ARG A 139 -18.84 3.24 13.96
N LYS A 140 -17.55 3.37 14.27
CA LYS A 140 -16.89 4.68 14.38
C LYS A 140 -16.92 5.45 13.06
N LYS A 141 -16.70 4.79 11.92
CA LYS A 141 -16.75 5.41 10.58
C LYS A 141 -18.16 5.83 10.19
N VAL A 142 -19.17 5.02 10.47
CA VAL A 142 -20.59 5.36 10.27
C VAL A 142 -20.96 6.59 11.11
N ILE A 143 -20.59 6.63 12.39
CA ILE A 143 -20.83 7.82 13.24
C ILE A 143 -20.14 9.07 12.66
N GLN A 144 -18.90 8.95 12.17
CA GLN A 144 -18.19 10.07 11.52
C GLN A 144 -18.90 10.52 10.24
N MET A 145 -19.40 9.59 9.43
CA MET A 145 -20.16 9.85 8.21
C MET A 145 -21.46 10.61 8.52
N VAL A 146 -22.24 10.12 9.49
CA VAL A 146 -23.49 10.75 9.94
C VAL A 146 -23.21 12.17 10.45
N ARG A 147 -22.17 12.36 11.28
CA ARG A 147 -21.77 13.70 11.76
C ARG A 147 -21.38 14.66 10.64
N ARG A 148 -20.80 14.17 9.54
CA ARG A 148 -20.43 14.99 8.37
C ARG A 148 -21.59 15.26 7.43
N ASN A 149 -22.73 14.57 7.59
CA ASN A 149 -23.92 14.72 6.78
C ASN A 149 -23.63 14.70 5.27
N GLY A 150 -22.90 13.68 4.81
CA GLY A 150 -22.57 13.50 3.38
C GLY A 150 -21.45 14.40 2.84
N ARG A 151 -20.86 15.29 3.63
CA ARG A 151 -19.72 16.13 3.18
C ARG A 151 -18.46 15.29 3.01
N VAL A 152 -18.00 15.17 1.77
CA VAL A 152 -16.76 14.44 1.40
C VAL A 152 -15.57 15.38 1.40
N SER A 153 -14.49 14.99 2.08
CA SER A 153 -13.23 15.73 2.08
C SER A 153 -12.52 15.63 0.72
N ARG A 154 -11.60 16.55 0.42
CA ARG A 154 -10.86 16.53 -0.85
C ARG A 154 -10.08 15.22 -1.05
N SER A 155 -9.45 14.69 0.00
CA SER A 155 -8.69 13.44 -0.07
C SER A 155 -9.59 12.23 -0.35
N GLU A 156 -10.76 12.17 0.27
CA GLU A 156 -11.75 11.10 0.04
C GLU A 156 -12.28 11.16 -1.39
N ARG A 157 -12.59 12.36 -1.91
CA ARG A 157 -13.01 12.52 -3.31
C ARG A 157 -11.94 12.01 -4.27
N ILE A 158 -10.68 12.42 -4.08
CA ILE A 158 -9.57 11.98 -4.92
C ILE A 158 -9.43 10.45 -4.88
N ALA A 159 -9.46 9.84 -3.68
CA ALA A 159 -9.35 8.40 -3.52
C ALA A 159 -10.50 7.62 -4.18
N GLN A 160 -11.70 8.21 -4.28
CA GLN A 160 -12.84 7.61 -4.98
C GLN A 160 -12.74 7.77 -6.50
N THR A 161 -12.24 8.91 -7.00
CA THR A 161 -12.31 9.26 -8.43
C THR A 161 -11.06 8.95 -9.23
N GLU A 162 -9.90 8.85 -8.58
CA GLU A 162 -8.59 8.68 -9.20
C GLU A 162 -7.95 7.38 -8.72
N LYS A 163 -7.49 6.59 -9.68
CA LYS A 163 -6.79 5.34 -9.39
C LYS A 163 -5.32 5.63 -9.13
N GLU A 164 -4.76 4.97 -8.11
CA GLU A 164 -3.32 4.94 -7.86
C GLU A 164 -2.84 3.54 -7.50
N LEU A 165 -1.60 3.23 -7.88
CA LEU A 165 -0.89 2.00 -7.51
C LEU A 165 0.45 2.37 -6.92
N SER A 166 0.71 1.94 -5.69
CA SER A 166 2.04 1.95 -5.10
C SER A 166 2.71 0.59 -5.30
N HIS A 167 3.80 0.56 -6.07
CA HIS A 167 4.64 -0.62 -6.24
C HIS A 167 5.97 -0.44 -5.51
N LYS A 168 6.47 -1.50 -4.88
CA LYS A 168 7.76 -1.49 -4.18
C LYS A 168 8.59 -2.67 -4.62
N SER A 169 9.81 -2.39 -5.06
CA SER A 169 10.74 -3.42 -5.51
C SER A 169 11.27 -4.28 -4.35
N PRO A 170 11.77 -5.48 -4.67
CA PRO A 170 12.68 -6.20 -3.77
C PRO A 170 13.96 -5.38 -3.49
N PHE A 171 14.77 -5.87 -2.56
CA PHE A 171 16.03 -5.24 -2.21
C PHE A 171 17.07 -5.46 -3.32
N LEU A 172 17.40 -4.38 -4.02
CA LEU A 172 18.40 -4.29 -5.07
C LEU A 172 19.81 -4.13 -4.48
N GLU A 173 20.80 -4.58 -5.25
CA GLU A 173 22.19 -4.59 -4.85
C GLU A 173 22.92 -3.26 -5.09
N THR A 174 22.38 -2.19 -4.52
CA THR A 174 22.91 -0.84 -4.73
C THR A 174 22.73 0.03 -3.51
N SER A 175 23.31 1.23 -3.56
CA SER A 175 23.18 2.24 -2.52
C SER A 175 22.09 3.26 -2.87
N VAL A 176 21.54 3.89 -1.83
CA VAL A 176 20.48 4.90 -2.00
C VAL A 176 20.97 6.02 -2.91
N LYS A 177 22.20 6.50 -2.67
CA LYS A 177 22.82 7.59 -3.43
C LYS A 177 22.90 7.28 -4.93
N LYS A 178 23.23 6.03 -5.31
CA LYS A 178 23.33 5.63 -6.72
C LYS A 178 21.94 5.48 -7.36
N LEU A 179 21.00 4.85 -6.66
CA LEU A 179 19.67 4.56 -7.20
C LEU A 179 18.76 5.80 -7.27
N VAL A 180 18.96 6.78 -6.39
CA VAL A 180 18.19 8.04 -6.36
C VAL A 180 18.26 8.79 -7.69
N HIS A 181 19.39 8.74 -8.41
CA HIS A 181 19.50 9.40 -9.71
C HIS A 181 18.57 8.79 -10.76
N LEU A 182 18.41 7.46 -10.76
CA LEU A 182 17.46 6.79 -11.66
C LEU A 182 16.02 7.08 -11.27
N ALA A 183 15.69 7.05 -9.97
CA ALA A 183 14.36 7.39 -9.48
C ALA A 183 13.95 8.82 -9.87
N ARG A 184 14.84 9.80 -9.69
CA ARG A 184 14.60 11.19 -10.12
C ARG A 184 14.47 11.33 -11.64
N GLN A 185 15.21 10.52 -12.42
CA GLN A 185 15.16 10.56 -13.88
C GLN A 185 13.81 10.09 -14.44
N ILE A 186 13.14 9.13 -13.79
CA ILE A 186 11.83 8.61 -14.22
C ILE A 186 10.65 9.37 -13.60
N GLN A 187 10.87 10.08 -12.50
CA GLN A 187 9.83 10.84 -11.82
C GLN A 187 9.20 11.86 -12.77
N GLY A 188 7.87 11.82 -12.90
CA GLY A 188 7.14 12.75 -13.75
C GLY A 188 7.18 12.43 -15.25
N LYS A 189 7.76 11.31 -15.68
CA LYS A 189 7.62 10.85 -17.06
C LYS A 189 6.37 10.00 -17.23
N THR A 190 5.88 9.88 -18.46
CA THR A 190 4.90 8.84 -18.80
C THR A 190 5.56 7.47 -18.57
N LEU A 191 4.75 6.44 -18.36
CA LEU A 191 5.27 5.11 -18.09
C LEU A 191 6.13 4.60 -19.26
N ASP A 192 5.69 4.82 -20.49
CA ASP A 192 6.40 4.41 -21.70
C ASP A 192 7.72 5.16 -21.88
N ASP A 193 7.72 6.49 -21.67
CA ASP A 193 8.95 7.28 -21.69
C ASP A 193 9.94 6.80 -20.61
N ALA A 194 9.45 6.46 -19.42
CA ALA A 194 10.28 5.93 -18.35
C ALA A 194 10.91 4.57 -18.74
N LEU A 195 10.14 3.67 -19.37
CA LEU A 195 10.62 2.38 -19.85
C LEU A 195 11.69 2.53 -20.93
N VAL A 196 11.46 3.41 -21.91
CA VAL A 196 12.45 3.74 -22.95
C VAL A 196 13.72 4.29 -22.33
N GLN A 197 13.60 5.21 -21.37
CA GLN A 197 14.75 5.81 -20.70
C GLN A 197 15.56 4.80 -19.88
N MET A 198 14.91 3.84 -19.23
CA MET A 198 15.61 2.77 -18.51
C MET A 198 16.22 1.73 -19.46
N ALA A 199 15.61 1.49 -20.63
CA ALA A 199 16.16 0.60 -21.65
C ALA A 199 17.50 1.10 -22.21
N PHE A 200 17.62 2.41 -22.48
CA PHE A 200 18.84 3.00 -23.06
C PHE A 200 19.81 3.57 -22.03
N SER A 201 19.53 3.42 -20.73
CA SER A 201 20.43 3.93 -19.69
C SER A 201 21.64 3.02 -19.50
N LYS A 202 22.82 3.63 -19.44
CA LYS A 202 24.11 2.94 -19.24
C LYS A 202 24.30 2.35 -17.83
N LYS A 203 23.37 2.61 -16.89
CA LYS A 203 23.52 2.21 -15.48
C LYS A 203 23.07 0.76 -15.31
N LYS A 204 23.87 -0.08 -14.62
CA LYS A 204 23.52 -1.48 -14.32
C LYS A 204 22.11 -1.63 -13.74
N MET A 205 21.75 -0.78 -12.78
CA MET A 205 20.45 -0.83 -12.10
C MET A 205 19.27 -0.36 -12.97
N ALA A 206 19.50 0.21 -14.15
CA ALA A 206 18.41 0.62 -15.04
C ALA A 206 17.63 -0.59 -15.57
N ARG A 207 18.31 -1.72 -15.82
CA ARG A 207 17.65 -2.98 -16.20
C ARG A 207 16.68 -3.46 -15.12
N GLU A 208 17.10 -3.42 -13.86
CA GLU A 208 16.24 -3.77 -12.71
C GLU A 208 15.06 -2.80 -12.58
N VAL A 209 15.30 -1.50 -12.69
CA VAL A 209 14.23 -0.49 -12.61
C VAL A 209 13.22 -0.65 -13.76
N LYS A 210 13.68 -0.98 -14.98
CA LYS A 210 12.80 -1.29 -16.11
C LYS A 210 11.88 -2.46 -15.78
N HIS A 211 12.43 -3.56 -15.28
CA HIS A 211 11.65 -4.74 -14.89
C HIS A 211 10.61 -4.40 -13.81
N GLN A 212 10.98 -3.57 -12.83
CA GLN A 212 10.08 -3.11 -11.78
C GLN A 212 8.97 -2.17 -12.28
N LEU A 213 9.22 -1.41 -13.35
CA LEU A 213 8.19 -0.60 -14.01
C LEU A 213 7.23 -1.46 -14.85
N GLU A 214 7.73 -2.51 -15.51
CA GLU A 214 6.89 -3.50 -16.22
C GLU A 214 5.99 -4.25 -15.24
N GLU A 215 6.53 -4.75 -14.13
CA GLU A 215 5.74 -5.39 -13.06
C GLU A 215 4.68 -4.43 -12.49
N ALA A 216 5.06 -3.17 -12.23
CA ALA A 216 4.12 -2.16 -11.76
C ALA A 216 3.01 -1.86 -12.78
N ARG A 217 3.33 -1.87 -14.08
CA ARG A 217 2.35 -1.71 -15.17
C ARG A 217 1.31 -2.83 -15.10
N ASP A 218 1.78 -4.07 -15.08
CA ASP A 218 0.92 -5.24 -15.12
C ASP A 218 0.03 -5.29 -13.87
N LEU A 219 0.59 -5.02 -12.69
CA LEU A 219 -0.18 -4.90 -11.46
C LEU A 219 -1.19 -3.75 -11.52
N ALA A 220 -0.87 -2.61 -12.14
CA ALA A 220 -1.78 -1.47 -12.23
C ALA A 220 -2.98 -1.79 -13.12
N VAL A 221 -2.74 -2.46 -14.24
CA VAL A 221 -3.79 -2.90 -15.17
C VAL A 221 -4.65 -3.97 -14.50
N VAL A 222 -4.05 -5.02 -13.94
CA VAL A 222 -4.79 -6.17 -13.39
C VAL A 222 -5.52 -5.83 -12.09
N THR A 223 -4.86 -5.17 -11.13
CA THR A 223 -5.44 -4.96 -9.79
C THR A 223 -6.29 -3.70 -9.69
N ARG A 224 -5.96 -2.64 -10.45
CA ARG A 224 -6.64 -1.34 -10.38
C ARG A 224 -7.42 -1.01 -11.65
N GLY A 225 -7.22 -1.75 -12.75
CA GLY A 225 -7.88 -1.48 -14.03
C GLY A 225 -7.46 -0.13 -14.63
N MET A 226 -6.19 0.26 -14.50
CA MET A 226 -5.69 1.50 -15.11
C MET A 226 -5.32 1.29 -16.58
N GLY A 227 -5.33 2.37 -17.38
CA GLY A 227 -4.81 2.35 -18.75
C GLY A 227 -5.66 1.58 -19.78
N LEU A 228 -6.91 1.26 -19.44
CA LEU A 228 -7.84 0.50 -20.31
C LEU A 228 -8.73 1.39 -21.18
N GLY A 229 -8.60 2.73 -21.10
CA GLY A 229 -9.51 3.66 -21.78
C GLY A 229 -9.40 3.66 -23.31
N ASN A 230 -8.21 3.40 -23.85
CA ASN A 230 -7.96 3.48 -25.30
C ASN A 230 -8.70 2.41 -26.11
N ALA A 231 -8.80 1.18 -25.62
CA ALA A 231 -9.42 0.08 -26.35
C ALA A 231 -10.94 0.26 -26.53
N GLY A 232 -11.62 0.91 -25.57
CA GLY A 232 -13.06 1.16 -25.64
C GLY A 232 -13.45 2.40 -26.46
N GLN A 233 -12.56 3.40 -26.56
CA GLN A 233 -12.87 4.68 -27.18
C GLN A 233 -12.59 4.75 -28.69
N GLN A 234 -11.73 3.88 -29.23
CA GLN A 234 -11.43 3.84 -30.68
C GLN A 234 -12.66 3.56 -31.56
N ASN A 235 -13.68 2.89 -31.00
CA ASN A 235 -14.93 2.57 -31.71
C ASN A 235 -16.09 3.54 -31.39
N ALA A 236 -15.93 4.43 -30.40
CA ALA A 236 -16.97 5.37 -30.01
C ALA A 236 -16.80 6.70 -30.76
N LYS A 237 -17.87 7.21 -31.37
CA LYS A 237 -17.94 8.51 -32.09
C LYS A 237 -17.65 9.76 -31.22
N GLY A 238 -17.10 9.60 -30.02
CA GLY A 238 -16.73 10.65 -29.09
C GLY A 238 -15.28 10.52 -28.64
N ALA A 239 -14.32 10.72 -29.55
CA ALA A 239 -12.91 10.76 -29.22
C ALA A 239 -12.65 11.80 -28.11
N THR A 240 -11.90 11.42 -27.07
CA THR A 240 -11.49 12.34 -26.02
C THR A 240 -10.65 13.45 -26.65
N LYS A 241 -11.03 14.72 -26.42
CA LYS A 241 -10.30 15.86 -26.97
C LYS A 241 -8.91 15.94 -26.32
N PRO A 242 -7.84 16.12 -27.09
CA PRO A 242 -6.50 16.26 -26.53
C PRO A 242 -6.43 17.51 -25.63
N VAL A 243 -5.96 17.34 -24.40
CA VAL A 243 -5.88 18.42 -23.40
C VAL A 243 -4.42 18.86 -23.27
N LYS A 244 -4.15 20.14 -23.55
CA LYS A 244 -2.83 20.75 -23.30
C LYS A 244 -2.70 21.04 -21.81
N ILE A 245 -1.69 20.46 -21.16
CA ILE A 245 -1.44 20.67 -19.73
C ILE A 245 -0.01 21.15 -19.49
N GLN A 246 0.17 21.82 -18.34
CA GLN A 246 1.49 22.19 -17.84
C GLN A 246 1.79 21.46 -16.52
N THR A 247 2.90 20.72 -16.52
CA THR A 247 3.43 20.04 -15.32
C THR A 247 3.79 21.06 -14.25
N ARG A 248 3.95 20.61 -12.99
CA ARG A 248 4.42 21.48 -11.90
C ARG A 248 5.76 22.17 -12.23
N ASP A 249 6.62 21.49 -12.98
CA ASP A 249 7.95 21.98 -13.37
C ASP A 249 7.91 22.94 -14.57
N GLY A 250 6.73 23.30 -15.07
CA GLY A 250 6.55 24.23 -16.20
C GLY A 250 6.60 23.58 -17.59
N LYS A 251 6.99 22.30 -17.70
CA LYS A 251 6.95 21.57 -18.98
C LYS A 251 5.50 21.39 -19.46
N GLY A 252 5.20 21.92 -20.64
CA GLY A 252 3.94 21.71 -21.35
C GLY A 252 3.97 20.44 -22.20
N PHE A 253 2.89 19.68 -22.21
CA PHE A 253 2.67 18.58 -23.15
C PHE A 253 1.17 18.34 -23.35
N THR A 254 0.84 17.62 -24.41
CA THR A 254 -0.55 17.28 -24.77
C THR A 254 -0.86 15.88 -24.24
N VAL A 255 -1.99 15.75 -23.54
CA VAL A 255 -2.54 14.46 -23.11
C VAL A 255 -3.63 14.07 -24.08
N ASP A 256 -3.38 12.98 -24.83
CA ASP A 256 -4.35 12.41 -25.76
C ASP A 256 -5.34 11.49 -25.02
N ASP A 257 -4.83 10.67 -24.10
CA ASP A 257 -5.62 9.74 -23.29
C ASP A 257 -5.51 10.05 -21.78
N PRO A 258 -6.62 10.39 -21.09
CA PRO A 258 -6.63 10.66 -19.66
C PRO A 258 -6.38 9.41 -18.80
N SER A 259 -6.57 8.20 -19.34
CA SER A 259 -6.34 6.93 -18.63
C SER A 259 -4.89 6.46 -18.71
N SER A 260 -4.07 7.10 -19.54
CA SER A 260 -2.66 6.74 -19.71
C SER A 260 -1.88 6.88 -18.41
N LEU A 261 -0.92 5.97 -18.23
CA LEU A 261 -0.16 5.81 -16.98
C LEU A 261 1.06 6.72 -16.97
N TYR A 262 1.33 7.32 -15.81
CA TYR A 262 2.57 8.05 -15.58
C TYR A 262 3.15 7.76 -14.20
N VAL A 263 4.46 8.02 -14.07
CA VAL A 263 5.19 7.91 -12.81
C VAL A 263 4.96 9.17 -12.00
N ALA A 264 4.01 9.13 -11.07
CA ALA A 264 3.69 10.29 -10.22
C ALA A 264 4.76 10.58 -9.19
N GLN A 265 5.25 9.53 -8.53
CA GLN A 265 6.31 9.62 -7.53
C GLN A 265 7.25 8.44 -7.70
N ALA A 266 8.53 8.69 -7.48
CA ALA A 266 9.55 7.65 -7.40
C ALA A 266 10.55 8.02 -6.31
N TRP A 267 10.79 7.11 -5.38
CA TRP A 267 11.76 7.31 -4.31
C TRP A 267 12.47 6.00 -3.96
N VAL A 268 13.54 6.11 -3.17
CA VAL A 268 14.39 4.98 -2.81
C VAL A 268 14.38 4.79 -1.30
N GLY A 269 14.13 3.56 -0.85
CA GLY A 269 14.23 3.14 0.54
C GLY A 269 15.55 2.42 0.82
N LYS A 270 16.11 2.61 2.01
CA LYS A 270 17.27 1.87 2.49
C LYS A 270 16.84 0.49 3.00
N GLY A 271 17.51 -0.56 2.53
CA GLY A 271 17.31 -1.93 2.99
C GLY A 271 18.33 -2.36 4.06
N PRO A 272 18.28 -3.63 4.50
CA PRO A 272 19.29 -4.20 5.37
C PRO A 272 20.67 -4.20 4.70
N TRP A 273 21.73 -4.12 5.49
CA TRP A 273 23.09 -4.29 4.96
C TRP A 273 23.25 -5.73 4.47
N ARG A 274 23.70 -5.93 3.22
CA ARG A 274 23.88 -7.27 2.65
C ARG A 274 25.09 -7.98 3.24
N SER A 275 26.19 -7.25 3.43
CA SER A 275 27.41 -7.77 4.02
C SER A 275 28.19 -6.69 4.75
N LYS A 276 29.06 -7.11 5.66
CA LYS A 276 30.06 -6.28 6.33
C LYS A 276 31.40 -7.00 6.20
N SER A 277 32.41 -6.30 5.69
CA SER A 277 33.77 -6.80 5.56
C SER A 277 34.73 -5.84 6.26
N LEU A 278 35.84 -6.37 6.78
CA LEU A 278 36.94 -5.56 7.29
C LEU A 278 37.78 -5.04 6.12
N ASP A 279 38.19 -3.78 6.20
CA ASP A 279 39.05 -3.10 5.24
C ASP A 279 40.39 -2.80 5.91
N TYR A 280 41.37 -3.67 5.68
CA TYR A 280 42.69 -3.57 6.30
C TYR A 280 43.51 -2.47 5.64
N LYS A 281 44.01 -1.53 6.43
CA LYS A 281 44.82 -0.39 5.98
C LYS A 281 46.22 -0.45 6.59
N GLY A 282 47.10 0.41 6.11
CA GLY A 282 48.45 0.54 6.68
C GLY A 282 48.44 0.92 8.17
N ARG A 283 49.53 0.58 8.86
CA ARG A 283 49.77 0.92 10.28
C ARG A 283 48.72 0.31 11.25
N GLY A 284 48.26 -0.91 10.99
CA GLY A 284 47.31 -1.62 11.87
C GLY A 284 45.91 -1.01 11.93
N ARG A 285 45.59 -0.05 11.06
CA ARG A 285 44.25 0.58 11.00
C ARG A 285 43.32 -0.32 10.20
N PHE A 286 42.04 -0.37 10.56
CA PHE A 286 41.03 -1.02 9.76
C PHE A 286 39.73 -0.21 9.69
N GLY A 287 39.03 -0.29 8.56
CA GLY A 287 37.67 0.20 8.38
C GLY A 287 36.68 -0.96 8.26
N ILE A 288 35.37 -0.66 8.25
CA ILE A 288 34.33 -1.64 7.95
C ILE A 288 33.66 -1.22 6.64
N ILE A 289 33.80 -2.03 5.59
CA ILE A 289 33.05 -1.87 4.34
C ILE A 289 31.69 -2.54 4.52
N GLN A 290 30.63 -1.76 4.34
CA GLN A 290 29.25 -2.24 4.40
C GLN A 290 28.65 -2.23 3.00
N SER A 291 28.13 -3.36 2.56
CA SER A 291 27.46 -3.45 1.27
C SER A 291 25.97 -3.11 1.43
N PRO A 292 25.49 -1.97 0.91
CA PRO A 292 24.10 -1.55 1.06
C PRO A 292 23.19 -2.38 0.15
N SER A 293 21.96 -2.62 0.61
CA SER A 293 20.83 -2.98 -0.26
C SER A 293 19.77 -1.87 -0.18
N THR A 294 19.00 -1.70 -1.26
CA THR A 294 17.95 -0.66 -1.32
C THR A 294 16.76 -1.11 -2.14
N SER A 295 15.60 -0.53 -1.90
CA SER A 295 14.40 -0.74 -2.72
C SER A 295 14.01 0.56 -3.43
N ILE A 296 13.44 0.46 -4.63
CA ILE A 296 12.78 1.59 -5.29
C ILE A 296 11.26 1.44 -5.10
N SER A 297 10.59 2.54 -4.81
CA SER A 297 9.13 2.60 -4.70
C SER A 297 8.61 3.60 -5.70
N VAL A 298 7.59 3.19 -6.45
CA VAL A 298 6.99 3.96 -7.53
C VAL A 298 5.50 4.05 -7.28
N VAL A 299 4.93 5.24 -7.49
CA VAL A 299 3.48 5.45 -7.49
C VAL A 299 3.06 5.77 -8.91
N LEU A 300 2.27 4.87 -9.50
CA LEU A 300 1.64 5.05 -10.80
C LEU A 300 0.25 5.66 -10.62
N LYS A 301 -0.06 6.65 -11.46
CA LYS A 301 -1.37 7.31 -11.55
C LYS A 301 -1.76 7.48 -13.02
N GLU A 302 -3.02 7.80 -13.25
CA GLU A 302 -3.54 8.14 -14.57
C GLU A 302 -3.39 9.65 -14.86
N GLU A 303 -3.20 10.03 -16.12
CA GLU A 303 -3.08 11.43 -16.54
C GLU A 303 -4.27 12.32 -16.12
N LYS A 304 -5.44 11.72 -15.85
CA LYS A 304 -6.58 12.39 -15.20
C LYS A 304 -6.18 13.20 -13.96
N THR A 305 -5.26 12.67 -13.13
CA THR A 305 -4.74 13.37 -11.95
C THR A 305 -4.01 14.66 -12.33
N ARG A 306 -3.19 14.63 -13.39
CA ARG A 306 -2.45 15.81 -13.87
C ARG A 306 -3.36 16.87 -14.47
N ILE A 307 -4.39 16.45 -15.21
CA ILE A 307 -5.43 17.36 -15.72
C ILE A 307 -6.11 18.09 -14.56
N ARG A 308 -6.51 17.37 -13.50
CA ARG A 308 -7.09 18.00 -12.30
C ARG A 308 -6.11 18.98 -11.66
N GLU A 309 -4.87 18.58 -11.44
CA GLU A 309 -3.85 19.45 -10.82
C GLU A 309 -3.56 20.71 -11.64
N HIS A 310 -3.58 20.60 -12.97
CA HIS A 310 -3.45 21.72 -13.89
C HIS A 310 -4.63 22.68 -13.76
N ASN A 311 -5.86 22.17 -13.81
CA ASN A 311 -7.09 22.96 -13.66
C ASN A 311 -7.16 23.65 -12.30
N GLU A 312 -6.78 22.95 -11.22
CA GLU A 312 -6.69 23.55 -9.88
C GLU A 312 -5.64 24.66 -9.81
N ARG A 313 -4.54 24.54 -10.56
CA ARG A 313 -3.52 25.58 -10.64
C ARG A 313 -4.03 26.78 -11.41
N LEU A 314 -4.68 26.58 -12.56
CA LEU A 314 -5.31 27.66 -13.32
C LEU A 314 -6.37 28.37 -12.47
N ALA A 315 -7.25 27.63 -11.79
CA ALA A 315 -8.23 28.20 -10.89
C ALA A 315 -7.59 28.96 -9.71
N ARG A 316 -6.45 28.49 -9.19
CA ARG A 316 -5.68 29.21 -8.17
C ARG A 316 -5.09 30.50 -8.70
N VAL A 317 -4.56 30.49 -9.92
CA VAL A 317 -4.02 31.68 -10.60
C VAL A 317 -5.16 32.67 -10.89
N ALA A 318 -6.29 32.21 -11.42
CA ALA A 318 -7.47 33.05 -11.65
C ALA A 318 -8.06 33.65 -10.36
N ARG A 319 -7.97 32.93 -9.23
CA ARG A 319 -8.37 33.45 -7.91
C ARG A 319 -7.38 34.47 -7.35
N ARG A 320 -6.12 34.47 -7.78
CA ARG A 320 -5.13 35.43 -7.32
C ARG A 320 -5.56 36.81 -7.82
N LYS A 321 -5.71 37.75 -6.88
CA LYS A 321 -6.02 39.14 -7.23
C LYS A 321 -4.94 39.69 -8.16
N PRO A 322 -5.32 40.53 -9.16
CA PRO A 322 -4.34 41.19 -10.01
C PRO A 322 -3.41 42.05 -9.15
N TRP A 323 -2.20 42.29 -9.65
CA TRP A 323 -1.32 43.26 -9.04
C TRP A 323 -1.90 44.67 -9.27
N ILE A 324 -1.98 45.45 -8.20
CA ILE A 324 -2.50 46.83 -8.20
C ILE A 324 -1.31 47.72 -7.85
N HIS A 325 -1.12 48.83 -8.58
CA HIS A 325 -0.01 49.77 -8.39
C HIS A 325 0.06 50.31 -6.95
N LEU A 326 -1.08 50.72 -6.39
CA LEU A 326 -1.23 51.15 -5.00
C LEU A 326 -2.18 50.20 -4.27
N PRO A 327 -1.66 49.18 -3.55
CA PRO A 327 -2.50 48.20 -2.86
C PRO A 327 -2.95 48.72 -1.48
N ASP A 328 -4.23 48.53 -1.17
CA ASP A 328 -4.79 48.79 0.16
C ASP A 328 -4.28 47.75 1.18
N ARG A 329 -3.17 48.08 1.85
CA ARG A 329 -2.64 47.24 2.93
C ARG A 329 -3.34 47.59 4.24
N PRO A 330 -3.79 46.60 5.03
CA PRO A 330 -4.42 46.89 6.30
C PRO A 330 -3.41 47.52 7.26
N VAL A 331 -3.82 48.56 7.99
CA VAL A 331 -3.05 49.10 9.11
C VAL A 331 -3.08 48.06 10.23
N THR A 332 -1.96 47.37 10.45
CA THR A 332 -1.89 46.22 11.38
C THR A 332 -1.78 46.61 12.85
N ALA A 333 -1.52 47.89 13.13
CA ALA A 333 -1.37 48.39 14.50
C ALA A 333 -2.66 49.08 14.96
N GLN A 334 -3.20 48.63 16.10
CA GLN A 334 -4.36 49.26 16.73
C GLN A 334 -3.91 50.30 17.77
N ARG A 335 -4.49 51.49 17.71
CA ARG A 335 -4.35 52.53 18.75
C ARG A 335 -5.74 52.84 19.31
N PRO A 336 -5.89 53.08 20.62
CA PRO A 336 -7.17 53.39 21.25
C PRO A 336 -7.62 54.84 21.01
N TYR A 337 -6.95 55.55 20.10
CA TYR A 337 -7.28 56.90 19.67
C TYR A 337 -7.08 57.00 18.15
N TYR A 338 -7.83 57.88 17.51
CA TYR A 338 -7.67 58.19 16.10
C TYR A 338 -6.35 58.94 15.88
N SER A 339 -5.64 58.58 14.82
CA SER A 339 -4.44 59.30 14.37
C SER A 339 -4.61 59.96 13.00
N TRP A 340 -5.76 59.72 12.35
CA TRP A 340 -6.31 60.40 11.18
C TRP A 340 -7.79 60.01 11.06
#